data_AF-A0A1I5UAS0-F1
#
_entry.id   AF-A0A1I5UAS0-F1
#
_cell.length_a   1.000
_cell.length_b   1.000
_cell.length_c   1.000
_cell.angle_alpha   90.00
_cell.angle_beta   90.00
_cell.angle_gamma   90.00
#
_symmetry.space_group_name_H-M   'P 1'
#
loop_
_entity.id
_entity.type
_entity.pdbx_description
1 polymer ?
#
loop_
_entity_poly.entity_id
_entity_poly.type
_entity_poly.pdbx_seq_one_letter_code
_entity_poly.pdbx_strand_id
1 'polypeptide(L)' 'MSIDWHMSAALENVPRGESELPEVTSLAGAVRAWTMLDGEMQGEAVLTPERPVEMDDGEPVAAFSGEAIRALAERLPK' A
#
# COMPACT_ATOMS: atom_id res chain seq x y z
N MET A 1 1.03 -19.10 -0.84
CA MET A 1 2.02 -18.01 -1.02
C MET A 1 1.94 -17.09 0.19
N SER A 2 3.05 -16.43 0.55
CA SER A 2 3.09 -15.47 1.67
C SER A 2 3.62 -14.15 1.14
N ILE A 3 2.79 -13.10 1.20
CA ILE A 3 3.22 -11.73 0.96
C ILE A 3 4.29 -11.38 2.00
N ASP A 4 5.44 -10.87 1.55
CA ASP A 4 6.50 -10.39 2.44
C ASP A 4 6.12 -9.01 2.99
N TRP A 5 5.35 -9.01 4.07
CA TRP A 5 4.83 -7.81 4.74
C TRP A 5 5.90 -6.91 5.35
N HIS A 6 7.13 -7.41 5.51
CA HIS A 6 8.27 -6.67 6.04
C HIS A 6 9.07 -5.94 4.95
N MET A 7 8.80 -6.22 3.66
CA MET A 7 9.45 -5.52 2.55
C MET A 7 9.17 -4.02 2.61
N SER A 8 10.08 -3.21 2.09
CA SER A 8 9.86 -1.77 1.98
C SER A 8 8.72 -1.49 0.98
N ALA A 9 7.94 -0.45 1.22
CA ALA A 9 6.92 0.06 0.33
C ALA A 9 6.79 1.58 0.51
N ALA A 10 6.54 2.27 -0.59
CA ALA A 10 6.20 3.69 -0.60
C ALA A 10 4.67 3.85 -0.64
N LEU A 11 4.15 4.80 0.14
CA LEU A 11 2.78 5.30 0.00
C LEU A 11 2.83 6.76 -0.46
N GLU A 12 2.30 7.01 -1.65
CA GLU A 12 2.33 8.28 -2.37
C GLU A 12 0.94 8.92 -2.45
N ASN A 13 0.87 10.22 -2.77
CA ASN A 13 -0.37 11.03 -2.87
C ASN A 13 -1.19 11.08 -1.58
N VAL A 14 -0.49 11.21 -0.44
CA VAL A 14 -1.12 11.37 0.87
C VAL A 14 -0.75 12.75 1.41
N PRO A 15 -1.72 13.65 1.67
CA PRO A 15 -1.41 14.96 2.25
C PRO A 15 -0.99 14.77 3.70
N ARG A 16 0.31 14.89 3.95
CA ARG A 16 0.89 14.95 5.29
C ARG A 16 1.72 16.21 5.38
N GLY A 17 1.11 17.28 5.90
CA GLY A 17 1.73 18.57 6.27
C GLY A 17 2.86 19.11 5.36
N GLU A 18 2.58 20.16 4.58
CA GLU A 18 3.53 20.96 3.77
C GLU A 18 4.52 20.21 2.84
N SER A 19 4.54 18.88 2.77
CA SER A 19 5.44 18.13 1.86
C SER A 19 4.85 16.77 1.47
N GLU A 20 4.60 16.61 0.17
CA GLU A 20 4.19 15.34 -0.46
C GLU A 20 5.40 14.43 -0.69
N LEU A 21 6.07 14.00 0.39
CA LEU A 21 7.17 13.05 0.30
C LEU A 21 6.66 11.61 0.48
N PRO A 22 7.10 10.65 -0.36
CA PRO A 22 6.77 9.24 -0.17
C PRO A 22 7.31 8.75 1.17
N GLU A 23 6.42 8.24 2.02
CA GLU A 23 6.84 7.55 3.24
C GLU A 23 7.24 6.12 2.88
N VAL A 24 8.55 5.84 2.96
CA VAL A 24 9.07 4.48 2.82
C VAL A 24 8.97 3.79 4.17
N THR A 25 8.07 2.83 4.28
CA THR A 25 7.84 2.00 5.47
C THR A 25 7.69 0.53 5.05
N SER A 26 7.47 -0.37 5.99
CA SER A 26 7.11 -1.76 5.63
C SER A 26 5.80 -1.78 4.85
N LEU A 27 5.60 -2.76 3.96
CA LEU A 27 4.35 -2.97 3.23
C LEU A 27 3.14 -3.02 4.18
N ALA A 28 3.27 -3.71 5.32
CA ALA A 28 2.21 -3.70 6.32
C ALA A 28 1.96 -2.32 6.93
N GLY A 29 3.02 -1.54 7.18
CA GLY A 29 2.93 -0.16 7.65
C GLY A 29 2.24 0.75 6.65
N ALA A 30 2.57 0.65 5.36
CA ALA A 30 1.99 1.43 4.29
C ALA A 30 0.48 1.11 4.11
N VAL A 31 0.12 -0.17 4.14
CA VAL A 31 -1.29 -0.58 4.08
C VAL A 31 -2.08 -0.11 5.30
N ARG A 32 -1.51 -0.20 6.52
CA ARG A 32 -2.14 0.35 7.74
C ARG A 32 -2.31 1.87 7.66
N ALA A 33 -1.28 2.58 7.20
CA ALA A 33 -1.34 4.02 6.98
C ALA A 33 -2.46 4.41 6.02
N TRP A 34 -2.61 3.68 4.91
CA TRP A 34 -3.68 3.87 3.95
C TRP A 34 -5.07 3.67 4.57
N THR A 35 -5.27 2.65 5.42
CA THR A 35 -6.57 2.42 6.08
C THR A 35 -6.99 3.53 7.04
N MET A 36 -6.05 4.37 7.49
CA MET A 36 -6.32 5.53 8.35
C MET A 36 -6.64 6.81 7.56
N LEU A 37 -6.52 6.80 6.23
CA LEU A 37 -6.87 7.94 5.38
C LEU A 37 -8.39 8.04 5.18
N ASP A 38 -8.88 9.25 4.94
CA ASP A 38 -10.25 9.48 4.51
C ASP A 38 -10.50 8.91 3.10
N GLY A 39 -11.76 8.58 2.79
CA GLY A 39 -12.12 7.81 1.60
C GLY A 39 -11.73 8.43 0.25
N GLU A 40 -11.65 9.77 0.16
CA GLU A 40 -11.16 10.47 -1.03
C GLU A 40 -9.66 10.24 -1.23
N MET A 41 -8.88 10.44 -0.17
CA MET A 41 -7.42 10.21 -0.17
C MET A 41 -7.06 8.74 -0.37
N GLN A 42 -7.88 7.81 0.12
CA GLN A 42 -7.69 6.38 -0.16
C GLN A 42 -7.74 6.06 -1.67
N GLY A 43 -8.57 6.78 -2.42
CA GLY A 43 -8.69 6.63 -3.87
C GLY A 43 -7.51 7.22 -4.64
N GLU A 44 -6.92 8.30 -4.14
CA GLU A 44 -5.78 8.99 -4.77
C GLU A 44 -4.42 8.37 -4.40
N ALA A 45 -4.35 7.70 -3.26
CA ALA A 45 -3.13 7.09 -2.76
C ALA A 45 -2.63 5.93 -3.62
N VAL A 46 -1.31 5.91 -3.86
CA VAL A 46 -0.62 4.85 -4.60
C VAL A 46 0.38 4.18 -3.67
N LEU A 47 0.30 2.86 -3.55
CA LEU A 47 1.21 2.04 -2.77
C LEU A 47 2.12 1.26 -3.72
N THR A 48 3.42 1.52 -3.62
CA THR A 48 4.46 0.88 -4.45
C THR A 48 5.37 0.04 -3.57
N PRO A 49 5.23 -1.30 -3.54
CA PRO A 49 6.19 -2.16 -2.84
C PRO A 49 7.56 -2.15 -3.53
N GLU A 50 8.62 -2.43 -2.77
CA GLU A 50 9.99 -2.57 -3.27
C GLU A 50 10.12 -3.68 -4.32
N ARG A 51 9.30 -4.73 -4.18
CA ARG A 51 9.24 -5.85 -5.11
C ARG A 51 7.78 -6.15 -5.47
N PRO A 52 7.49 -6.56 -6.71
CA PRO A 52 6.16 -6.96 -7.11
C PRO A 52 5.58 -8.04 -6.18
N VAL A 53 4.32 -7.88 -5.79
CA VAL A 53 3.62 -8.82 -4.91
C VAL A 53 2.82 -9.80 -5.76
N GLU A 54 3.05 -11.09 -5.54
CA GLU A 54 2.24 -12.15 -6.16
C GLU A 54 0.87 -12.22 -5.48
N MET A 55 -0.18 -11.99 -6.25
CA MET A 55 -1.57 -12.16 -5.83
C MET A 55 -2.07 -13.55 -6.25
N ASP A 56 -3.06 -14.09 -5.53
CA ASP A 56 -3.53 -15.48 -5.66
C ASP A 56 -3.85 -15.95 -7.10
N ASP A 57 -4.21 -15.04 -8.01
CA ASP A 57 -4.64 -15.39 -9.38
C ASP A 57 -4.26 -14.28 -10.40
N GLY A 58 -2.96 -13.95 -10.52
CA GLY A 58 -2.55 -12.93 -11.49
C GLY A 58 -1.06 -12.69 -11.66
N GLU A 59 -0.76 -11.74 -12.54
CA GLU A 59 0.58 -11.20 -12.72
C GLU A 59 1.03 -10.49 -11.44
N PRO A 60 2.34 -10.55 -11.10
CA PRO A 60 2.86 -9.89 -9.92
C PRO A 60 2.65 -8.37 -10.03
N VAL A 61 2.03 -7.80 -8.99
CA VAL A 61 1.57 -6.41 -9.01
C VAL A 61 2.63 -5.51 -8.37
N ALA A 62 3.11 -4.54 -9.15
CA ALA A 62 4.17 -3.62 -8.73
C ALA A 62 3.65 -2.30 -8.11
N ALA A 63 2.36 -2.01 -8.24
CA ALA A 63 1.73 -0.82 -7.65
C ALA A 63 0.25 -1.08 -7.39
N PHE A 64 -0.26 -0.54 -6.28
CA PHE A 64 -1.64 -0.68 -5.83
C PHE A 64 -2.27 0.69 -5.64
N SER A 65 -3.55 0.83 -5.95
CA SER A 65 -4.32 2.05 -5.67
C SER A 65 -5.75 1.68 -5.26
N GLY A 66 -6.39 2.53 -4.46
CA GLY A 66 -7.80 2.39 -4.07
C GLY A 66 -8.20 0.97 -3.65
N GLU A 67 -9.09 0.35 -4.42
CA GLU A 67 -9.62 -1.00 -4.15
C GLU A 67 -8.54 -2.09 -4.12
N ALA A 68 -7.44 -1.93 -4.85
CA ALA A 68 -6.34 -2.89 -4.84
C ALA A 68 -5.57 -2.86 -3.50
N ILE A 69 -5.41 -1.68 -2.89
CA ILE A 69 -4.85 -1.55 -1.53
C ILE A 69 -5.85 -2.10 -0.50
N ARG A 70 -7.16 -1.91 -0.72
CA ARG A 70 -8.21 -2.50 0.13
C ARG A 70 -8.12 -4.02 0.18
N ALA A 71 -7.98 -4.67 -0.98
CA ALA A 71 -7.82 -6.11 -1.08
C ALA A 71 -6.51 -6.63 -0.42
N LEU A 72 -5.47 -5.79 -0.37
CA LEU A 72 -4.26 -6.03 0.43
C LEU A 72 -4.54 -5.91 1.92
N ALA A 73 -5.27 -4.88 2.35
CA ALA A 73 -5.61 -4.67 3.75
C ALA A 73 -6.41 -5.82 4.36
N GLU A 74 -7.29 -6.46 3.58
CA GLU A 74 -8.04 -7.65 4.02
C GLU A 74 -7.14 -8.88 4.26
N ARG A 75 -5.96 -8.92 3.62
CA ARG A 75 -4.95 -9.99 3.78
C ARG A 75 -3.89 -9.67 4.83
N LEU A 76 -3.95 -8.49 5.45
CA LEU A 76 -2.95 -8.04 6.40
C LEU A 76 -2.90 -8.98 7.63
N PRO A 77 -1.71 -9.44 8.05
CA PRO A 77 -1.58 -10.25 9.26
C PRO A 77 -2.01 -9.44 10.50
N LYS A 78 -2.78 -10.10 11.39
CA LYS A 78 -3.29 -9.53 12.64
C LYS A 78 -2.19 -9.36 13.68
#